data_AF-A0A2P5IAA6-F1
#
_entry.id   AF-A0A2P5IAA6-F1
#
_cell.length_a   1.000
_cell.length_b   1.000
_cell.length_c   1.000
_cell.angle_alpha   90.00
_cell.angle_beta   90.00
_cell.angle_gamma   90.00
#
_symmetry.space_group_name_H-M   'P 1'
#
loop_
_entity.id
_entity.type
_entity.pdbx_description
1 polymer ?
#
loop_
_entity_poly.entity_id
_entity_poly.type
_entity_poly.pdbx_seq_one_letter_code
_entity_poly.pdbx_strand_id
1 'polypeptide(L)'
;MAKGIPKSLLNALLLASVGRFVGAASPGNVTFNNDNRYLFDVDGNHISAYALKIYNFEDRYYAYGLDFTSGTGLDRSLVSWSSVDLVNWKSEGVLSEMAGGRPHVIFNPTSQEYVLWSNPEGRYDVTTSSTPNSPFSPDKVVPALDPQFSGLQPADLSVTSFGDQAYLIWSALNFRDPRAGSLWPPLFQTLHVSPLTADFFNTTQTSTNVTSAGFDLIDQQAETPDLFVRNGIYYIVASNTCGFCAGSIGLVYRSASLDGPWERDIISAYTCGSQIEGVLSLTDPLTNETTFVLHATSVPGGPRISFSGHFFQPLRFNDDGSVQDLDCTPGAQFTVPLALGAGEPDSGALTSATDMSPRFADYSPVCDTDTFQSVYQTWISSKAGTLNSVSVNLAAGGQTTGIMVKVFRFSSVADLQAPSYKFEELGSATFNSSEIGTSFKAMSISTNTTVAQGDLLGFYIADPAAASAEGSLNLIPYCHLEYNIGANNGSETPAGQLAFEQAAGQNSFRGLDGTTSSVQQRTGKGIKFFATVI
;
A
#
# COMPACT_ATOMS: atom_id res chain seq x y z
N MET A 1 23.88 85.73 -18.10
CA MET A 1 24.20 85.28 -16.73
C MET A 1 22.97 84.58 -16.17
N ALA A 2 22.99 83.26 -16.03
CA ALA A 2 22.07 82.54 -15.16
C ALA A 2 22.76 81.24 -14.75
N LYS A 3 22.97 81.10 -13.45
CA LYS A 3 23.54 79.95 -12.76
C LYS A 3 22.43 78.91 -12.53
N GLY A 4 22.78 77.63 -12.75
CA GLY A 4 22.49 76.46 -11.91
C GLY A 4 21.05 75.99 -11.68
N ILE A 5 20.85 74.67 -11.72
CA ILE A 5 20.09 73.79 -10.78
C ILE A 5 20.23 72.32 -11.27
N PRO A 6 20.22 71.30 -10.37
CA PRO A 6 21.08 70.12 -10.44
C PRO A 6 20.40 68.83 -10.95
N LYS A 7 21.24 67.84 -11.29
CA LYS A 7 20.87 66.44 -11.57
C LYS A 7 20.44 65.73 -10.28
N SER A 8 19.23 65.20 -10.22
CA SER A 8 18.82 64.16 -9.25
C SER A 8 18.50 62.86 -9.97
N LEU A 9 18.96 61.76 -9.35
CA LEU A 9 18.84 60.37 -9.74
C LEU A 9 17.39 59.93 -10.01
N LEU A 10 17.22 59.10 -11.03
CA LEU A 10 16.08 58.19 -11.16
C LEU A 10 16.64 56.75 -11.13
N ASN A 11 16.51 56.08 -9.99
CA ASN A 11 16.69 54.63 -9.88
C ASN A 11 15.44 53.96 -10.45
N ALA A 12 15.56 53.32 -11.61
CA ALA A 12 14.59 52.32 -12.06
C ALA A 12 14.98 50.97 -11.44
N LEU A 13 14.27 50.56 -10.40
CA LEU A 13 14.33 49.21 -9.87
C LEU A 13 13.64 48.28 -10.89
N LEU A 14 14.42 47.51 -11.64
CA LEU A 14 13.90 46.39 -12.42
C LEU A 14 13.55 45.26 -11.45
N LEU A 15 12.26 45.08 -11.12
CA LEU A 15 11.80 43.81 -10.57
C LEU A 15 11.87 42.77 -11.68
N ALA A 16 12.96 42.00 -11.72
CA ALA A 16 12.98 40.74 -12.44
C ALA A 16 12.10 39.76 -11.65
N SER A 17 10.88 39.52 -12.14
CA SER A 17 10.09 38.36 -11.76
C SER A 17 10.91 37.12 -12.11
N VAL A 18 11.53 36.49 -11.11
CA VAL A 18 12.06 35.14 -11.23
C VAL A 18 10.85 34.20 -11.34
N GLY A 19 10.28 34.12 -12.53
CA GLY A 19 9.41 32.99 -12.87
C GLY A 19 10.27 31.75 -12.78
N ARG A 20 9.93 30.82 -11.87
CA ARG A 20 10.48 29.46 -11.94
C ARG A 20 10.11 28.94 -13.33
N PHE A 21 11.11 28.76 -14.20
CA PHE A 21 10.95 27.94 -15.38
C PHE A 21 10.67 26.53 -14.88
N VAL A 22 9.40 26.17 -14.80
CA VAL A 22 8.99 24.77 -14.63
C VAL A 22 9.46 24.07 -15.90
N GLY A 23 10.49 23.23 -15.78
CA GLY A 23 10.91 22.38 -16.88
C GLY A 23 9.74 21.50 -17.31
N ALA A 24 9.64 21.18 -18.60
CA ALA A 24 8.64 20.21 -19.05
C ALA A 24 8.82 18.90 -18.27
N ALA A 25 7.73 18.40 -17.68
CA ALA A 25 7.77 17.16 -16.90
C ALA A 25 8.27 15.99 -17.78
N SER A 26 9.12 15.14 -17.21
CA SER A 26 9.70 14.03 -17.95
C SER A 26 8.66 12.92 -18.17
N PRO A 27 8.47 12.40 -19.39
CA PRO A 27 7.54 11.30 -19.63
C PRO A 27 8.06 9.99 -19.04
N GLY A 28 7.16 9.21 -18.44
CA GLY A 28 7.42 7.87 -17.93
C GLY A 28 6.21 6.95 -18.08
N ASN A 29 6.37 5.70 -17.68
CA ASN A 29 5.31 4.70 -17.67
C ASN A 29 5.38 3.88 -16.38
N VAL A 30 4.22 3.49 -15.86
CA VAL A 30 4.08 2.51 -14.77
C VAL A 30 3.23 1.35 -15.26
N THR A 31 3.58 0.13 -14.89
CA THR A 31 2.79 -1.07 -15.21
C THR A 31 2.17 -1.62 -13.94
N PHE A 32 0.84 -1.63 -13.88
CA PHE A 32 0.07 -2.29 -12.83
C PHE A 32 -0.24 -3.72 -13.24
N ASN A 33 -0.19 -4.66 -12.29
CA ASN A 33 -0.49 -6.07 -12.51
C ASN A 33 -1.49 -6.53 -11.44
N ASN A 34 -2.54 -7.22 -11.88
CA ASN A 34 -3.63 -7.70 -11.03
C ASN A 34 -3.22 -8.70 -9.94
N ASP A 35 -2.09 -9.39 -10.10
CA ASP A 35 -1.62 -10.38 -9.13
C ASP A 35 -0.59 -9.78 -8.16
N ASN A 36 0.05 -8.65 -8.53
CA ASN A 36 1.06 -8.00 -7.70
C ASN A 36 0.41 -7.12 -6.62
N ARG A 37 -0.10 -7.76 -5.56
CA ARG A 37 -0.82 -7.05 -4.47
C ARG A 37 0.11 -6.41 -3.43
N TYR A 38 1.28 -6.99 -3.19
CA TYR A 38 2.20 -6.45 -2.19
C TYR A 38 3.13 -5.39 -2.79
N LEU A 39 3.12 -4.19 -2.22
CA LEU A 39 4.08 -3.14 -2.55
C LEU A 39 5.19 -3.08 -1.49
N PHE A 40 6.41 -2.80 -1.93
CA PHE A 40 7.57 -2.70 -1.03
C PHE A 40 8.27 -1.36 -1.22
N ASP A 41 8.71 -0.76 -0.12
CA ASP A 41 9.58 0.40 -0.16
C ASP A 41 11.00 0.02 -0.65
N VAL A 42 11.83 1.03 -0.88
CA VAL A 42 13.20 0.85 -1.39
C VAL A 42 14.11 0.05 -0.44
N ASP A 43 13.72 -0.11 0.82
CA ASP A 43 14.41 -0.92 1.82
C ASP A 43 13.80 -2.33 1.99
N GLY A 44 12.74 -2.63 1.24
CA GLY A 44 12.10 -3.93 1.17
C GLY A 44 11.02 -4.17 2.22
N ASN A 45 10.60 -3.15 2.96
CA ASN A 45 9.48 -3.27 3.90
C ASN A 45 8.15 -3.21 3.13
N HIS A 46 7.20 -4.03 3.56
CA HIS A 46 5.84 -3.97 3.02
C HIS A 46 5.20 -2.61 3.33
N ILE A 47 4.65 -1.98 2.31
CA ILE A 47 3.80 -0.78 2.43
C ILE A 47 2.45 -1.24 2.98
N SER A 48 2.41 -1.50 4.28
CA SER A 48 1.25 -2.00 5.01
C SER A 48 0.34 -0.84 5.43
N ALA A 49 -0.27 -0.17 4.46
CA ALA A 49 -1.16 0.96 4.72
C ALA A 49 -2.59 0.63 4.32
N TYR A 50 -3.53 0.81 5.25
CA TYR A 50 -4.95 0.71 4.96
C TYR A 50 -5.54 2.08 4.65
N ALA A 51 -6.60 2.13 3.85
CA ALA A 51 -7.20 3.36 3.34
C ALA A 51 -6.16 4.25 2.65
N LEU A 52 -5.28 3.63 1.85
CA LEU A 52 -4.20 4.35 1.19
C LEU A 52 -4.74 5.19 0.04
N LYS A 53 -4.22 6.40 -0.10
CA LYS A 53 -4.53 7.30 -1.22
C LYS A 53 -3.26 7.94 -1.74
N ILE A 54 -3.10 7.94 -3.06
CA ILE A 54 -1.95 8.53 -3.74
C ILE A 54 -2.34 9.89 -4.32
N TYR A 55 -1.50 10.89 -4.07
CA TYR A 55 -1.60 12.24 -4.61
C TYR A 55 -0.33 12.59 -5.39
N ASN A 56 -0.45 13.53 -6.32
CA ASN A 56 0.70 14.21 -6.92
C ASN A 56 0.80 15.60 -6.29
N PHE A 57 1.85 15.84 -5.49
CA PHE A 57 2.14 17.11 -4.85
C PHE A 57 3.59 17.49 -5.14
N GLU A 58 3.86 18.76 -5.46
CA GLU A 58 5.22 19.28 -5.64
C GLU A 58 6.12 18.44 -6.55
N ASP A 59 5.58 17.96 -7.69
CA ASP A 59 6.28 17.10 -8.64
C ASP A 59 6.76 15.77 -8.02
N ARG A 60 6.03 15.21 -7.04
CA ARG A 60 6.24 13.87 -6.49
C ARG A 60 4.91 13.20 -6.19
N TYR A 61 4.91 11.88 -6.19
CA TYR A 61 3.79 11.07 -5.75
C TYR A 61 3.90 10.78 -4.27
N TYR A 62 2.85 11.04 -3.52
CA TYR A 62 2.76 10.76 -2.09
C TYR A 62 1.61 9.81 -1.83
N ALA A 63 1.92 8.66 -1.24
CA ALA A 63 0.95 7.71 -0.72
C ALA A 63 0.76 7.99 0.77
N TYR A 64 -0.48 8.18 1.20
CA TYR A 64 -0.85 8.33 2.62
C TYR A 64 -1.82 7.25 3.00
N GLY A 65 -1.65 6.65 4.17
CA GLY A 65 -2.61 5.69 4.70
C GLY A 65 -2.38 5.40 6.17
N LEU A 66 -3.11 4.45 6.71
CA LEU A 66 -3.10 4.12 8.12
C LEU A 66 -2.22 2.91 8.42
N ASP A 67 -1.35 3.05 9.43
CA ASP A 67 -0.52 1.96 9.92
C ASP A 67 -1.31 1.06 10.88
N PHE A 68 -1.61 -0.16 10.44
CA PHE A 68 -2.27 -1.19 11.25
C PHE A 68 -1.27 -2.10 11.99
N THR A 69 0.03 -1.76 11.99
CA THR A 69 1.07 -2.56 12.64
C THR A 69 1.22 -2.29 14.13
N SER A 70 0.68 -1.17 14.61
CA SER A 70 0.77 -0.75 15.99
C SER A 70 -0.59 -0.31 16.56
N GLY A 71 -0.77 -0.47 17.88
CA GLY A 71 -1.96 -0.03 18.62
C GLY A 71 -3.18 -0.96 18.59
N THR A 72 -4.15 -0.72 19.47
CA THR A 72 -5.44 -1.44 19.55
C THR A 72 -6.59 -0.45 19.26
N GLY A 73 -7.36 -0.65 18.19
CA GLY A 73 -8.49 0.25 17.85
C GLY A 73 -8.68 0.48 16.35
N LEU A 74 -9.53 1.43 15.98
CA LEU A 74 -9.68 1.91 14.60
C LEU A 74 -8.87 3.18 14.33
N ASP A 75 -8.45 3.87 15.39
CA ASP A 75 -7.55 5.01 15.29
C ASP A 75 -6.12 4.52 15.15
N ARG A 76 -5.47 4.99 14.08
CA ARG A 76 -4.14 4.57 13.65
C ARG A 76 -3.30 5.78 13.29
N SER A 77 -1.99 5.59 13.35
CA SER A 77 -1.02 6.57 12.88
C SER A 77 -1.13 6.72 11.36
N LEU A 78 -1.07 7.96 10.88
CA LEU A 78 -0.92 8.30 9.48
C LEU A 78 0.54 8.08 9.08
N VAL A 79 0.76 7.24 8.09
CA VAL A 79 2.08 6.97 7.50
C VAL A 79 2.10 7.37 6.04
N SER A 80 3.28 7.72 5.54
CA SER A 80 3.44 8.14 4.15
C SER A 80 4.67 7.55 3.48
N TRP A 81 4.57 7.39 2.16
CA TRP A 81 5.67 7.09 1.25
C TRP A 81 5.66 8.07 0.09
N SER A 82 6.85 8.38 -0.45
CA SER A 82 6.99 9.22 -1.64
C SER A 82 7.70 8.49 -2.78
N SER A 83 7.41 8.87 -4.02
CA SER A 83 8.02 8.31 -5.22
C SER A 83 8.03 9.32 -6.37
N VAL A 84 8.99 9.21 -7.28
CA VAL A 84 9.00 9.98 -8.55
C VAL A 84 8.43 9.18 -9.73
N ASP A 85 8.24 7.87 -9.58
CA ASP A 85 7.91 6.98 -10.69
C ASP A 85 6.78 5.99 -10.37
N LEU A 86 6.19 6.05 -9.17
CA LEU A 86 5.18 5.12 -8.64
C LEU A 86 5.69 3.68 -8.44
N VAL A 87 7.01 3.46 -8.52
CA VAL A 87 7.64 2.15 -8.45
C VAL A 87 8.63 2.08 -7.28
N ASN A 88 9.48 3.10 -7.15
CA ASN A 88 10.48 3.22 -6.09
C ASN A 88 9.92 4.13 -5.00
N TRP A 89 9.39 3.51 -3.95
CA TRP A 89 8.75 4.19 -2.83
C TRP A 89 9.71 4.34 -1.65
N LYS A 90 9.93 5.56 -1.20
CA LYS A 90 10.68 5.87 0.01
C LYS A 90 9.71 6.13 1.15
N SER A 91 9.95 5.53 2.32
CA SER A 91 9.18 5.86 3.53
C SER A 91 9.48 7.30 3.99
N GLU A 92 8.43 8.07 4.23
CA GLU A 92 8.49 9.40 4.86
C GLU A 92 8.17 9.32 6.37
N GLY A 93 7.82 8.12 6.87
CA GLY A 93 7.57 7.87 8.29
C GLY A 93 6.14 8.20 8.73
N VAL A 94 5.97 8.36 10.05
CA VAL A 94 4.70 8.72 10.69
C VAL A 94 4.51 10.23 10.61
N LEU A 95 3.39 10.67 10.03
CA LEU A 95 3.02 12.07 9.87
C LEU A 95 1.96 12.54 10.87
N SER A 96 1.25 11.63 11.54
CA SER A 96 0.35 11.93 12.65
C SER A 96 0.12 10.67 13.48
N GLU A 97 0.10 10.79 14.80
CA GLU A 97 -0.11 9.63 15.69
C GLU A 97 -1.58 9.16 15.73
N MET A 98 -2.53 10.02 15.34
CA MET A 98 -3.95 9.66 15.32
C MET A 98 -4.65 10.39 14.18
N ALA A 99 -4.89 9.68 13.08
CA ALA A 99 -5.80 10.13 12.03
C ALA A 99 -7.14 9.40 12.11
N GLY A 100 -7.12 8.06 12.20
CA GLY A 100 -8.32 7.22 12.24
C GLY A 100 -9.13 7.21 10.93
N GLY A 101 -9.70 6.06 10.59
CA GLY A 101 -10.57 5.88 9.42
C GLY A 101 -9.89 5.96 8.04
N ARG A 102 -10.17 7.00 7.22
CA ARG A 102 -9.72 7.17 5.83
C ARG A 102 -9.11 8.56 5.60
N PRO A 103 -7.79 8.72 5.82
CA PRO A 103 -7.14 10.02 5.71
C PRO A 103 -7.09 10.50 4.27
N HIS A 104 -7.48 11.76 4.04
CA HIS A 104 -7.38 12.41 2.75
C HIS A 104 -6.73 13.78 2.88
N VAL A 105 -5.84 14.10 1.93
CA VAL A 105 -5.04 15.33 1.97
C VAL A 105 -5.34 16.14 0.71
N ILE A 106 -5.66 17.43 0.88
CA ILE A 106 -5.79 18.39 -0.23
C ILE A 106 -4.91 19.60 0.03
N PHE A 107 -4.44 20.27 -1.02
CA PHE A 107 -3.66 21.49 -0.88
C PHE A 107 -4.57 22.72 -0.98
N ASN A 108 -4.50 23.61 0.02
CA ASN A 108 -5.19 24.90 -0.03
C ASN A 108 -4.28 25.96 -0.69
N PRO A 109 -4.61 26.48 -1.89
CA PRO A 109 -3.76 27.44 -2.59
C PRO A 109 -3.68 28.82 -1.91
N THR A 110 -4.64 29.16 -1.05
CA THR A 110 -4.71 30.45 -0.36
C THR A 110 -3.78 30.49 0.86
N SER A 111 -3.85 29.45 1.72
CA SER A 111 -2.96 29.34 2.89
C SER A 111 -1.60 28.73 2.54
N GLN A 112 -1.50 28.07 1.39
CA GLN A 112 -0.35 27.24 0.99
C GLN A 112 -0.08 26.10 1.99
N GLU A 113 -1.13 25.53 2.55
CA GLU A 113 -1.04 24.40 3.49
C GLU A 113 -1.69 23.14 2.91
N TYR A 114 -1.17 21.99 3.34
CA TYR A 114 -1.77 20.69 3.12
C TYR A 114 -2.78 20.44 4.22
N VAL A 115 -4.03 20.21 3.86
CA VAL A 115 -5.16 20.00 4.77
C VAL A 115 -5.51 18.53 4.80
N LEU A 116 -5.32 17.89 5.95
CA LEU A 116 -5.71 16.51 6.22
C LEU A 116 -7.11 16.49 6.82
N TRP A 117 -7.99 15.72 6.19
CA TRP A 117 -9.27 15.28 6.74
C TRP A 117 -9.17 13.81 7.13
N SER A 118 -9.63 13.47 8.33
CA SER A 118 -9.68 12.09 8.81
C SER A 118 -10.93 11.82 9.64
N ASN A 119 -11.21 10.55 9.95
CA ASN A 119 -12.40 10.16 10.72
C ASN A 119 -12.11 9.29 11.95
N PRO A 120 -11.43 9.84 12.96
CA PRO A 120 -11.22 9.12 14.20
C PRO A 120 -12.54 9.02 14.98
N GLU A 121 -12.80 7.86 15.59
CA GLU A 121 -13.92 7.64 16.51
C GLU A 121 -15.32 8.06 15.98
N GLY A 122 -15.55 8.01 14.65
CA GLY A 122 -16.87 8.33 14.06
C GLY A 122 -17.23 9.82 14.02
N ARG A 123 -16.24 10.71 14.11
CA ARG A 123 -16.34 12.15 13.77
C ARG A 123 -15.32 12.49 12.68
N TYR A 124 -15.33 13.72 12.19
CA TYR A 124 -14.25 14.23 11.35
C TYR A 124 -13.33 15.14 12.14
N ASP A 125 -12.02 15.03 11.87
CA ASP A 125 -10.98 15.91 12.37
C ASP A 125 -10.24 16.51 11.16
N VAL A 126 -9.93 17.80 11.22
CA VAL A 126 -9.16 18.54 10.20
C VAL A 126 -7.93 19.14 10.82
N THR A 127 -6.78 18.96 10.19
CA THR A 127 -5.49 19.53 10.60
C THR A 127 -4.64 19.86 9.38
N THR A 128 -3.53 20.59 9.56
CA THR A 128 -2.66 21.03 8.46
C THR A 128 -1.19 20.67 8.64
N SER A 129 -0.49 20.68 7.52
CA SER A 129 0.96 20.61 7.43
C SER A 129 1.47 21.61 6.38
N SER A 130 2.69 22.10 6.58
CA SER A 130 3.32 23.07 5.66
C SER A 130 3.98 22.42 4.46
N THR A 131 4.25 21.11 4.52
CA THR A 131 4.82 20.32 3.42
C THR A 131 4.09 18.99 3.32
N PRO A 132 4.10 18.30 2.15
CA PRO A 132 3.34 17.06 2.00
C PRO A 132 3.89 15.92 2.88
N ASN A 133 5.11 16.02 3.38
CA ASN A 133 5.80 14.95 4.13
C ASN A 133 6.26 15.36 5.54
N SER A 134 5.82 16.50 6.07
CA SER A 134 6.08 16.86 7.47
C SER A 134 4.89 16.49 8.36
N PRO A 135 5.13 16.25 9.67
CA PRO A 135 4.06 15.92 10.59
C PRO A 135 2.93 16.97 10.57
N PHE A 136 1.68 16.50 10.55
CA PHE A 136 0.51 17.34 10.67
C PHE A 136 0.37 17.88 12.10
N SER A 137 -0.21 19.07 12.22
CA SER A 137 -0.41 19.73 13.50
C SER A 137 -1.26 18.86 14.46
N PRO A 138 -0.91 18.80 15.76
CA PRO A 138 -1.78 18.18 16.74
C PRO A 138 -3.06 19.01 17.01
N ASP A 139 -3.05 20.30 16.66
CA ASP A 139 -4.23 21.17 16.75
C ASP A 139 -5.20 20.80 15.65
N LYS A 140 -6.43 20.47 16.04
CA LYS A 140 -7.47 19.98 15.14
C LYS A 140 -8.75 20.77 15.24
N VAL A 141 -9.42 20.87 14.10
CA VAL A 141 -10.76 21.45 13.96
C VAL A 141 -11.74 20.30 13.75
N VAL A 142 -12.86 20.34 14.46
CA VAL A 142 -14.00 19.43 14.20
C VAL A 142 -14.98 20.18 13.29
N PRO A 143 -15.09 19.80 12.00
CA PRO A 143 -15.98 20.46 11.07
C PRO A 143 -17.44 20.15 11.42
N ALA A 144 -18.31 21.11 11.14
CA ALA A 144 -19.75 20.89 11.16
C ALA A 144 -20.17 20.20 9.85
N LEU A 145 -21.13 19.29 9.94
CA LEU A 145 -21.78 18.67 8.79
C LEU A 145 -23.18 19.25 8.59
N ASP A 146 -23.86 18.83 7.51
CA ASP A 146 -25.24 19.22 7.28
C ASP A 146 -26.14 18.77 8.46
N PRO A 147 -26.82 19.72 9.14
CA PRO A 147 -27.61 19.43 10.33
C PRO A 147 -28.81 18.51 10.07
N GLN A 148 -29.27 18.36 8.81
CA GLN A 148 -30.30 17.38 8.45
C GLN A 148 -29.88 15.94 8.79
N PHE A 149 -28.58 15.66 8.80
CA PHE A 149 -28.04 14.33 9.06
C PHE A 149 -27.39 14.21 10.45
N SER A 150 -27.61 15.18 11.35
CA SER A 150 -27.11 15.16 12.74
C SER A 150 -27.56 13.95 13.57
N GLY A 151 -28.62 13.25 13.13
CA GLY A 151 -29.08 12.00 13.75
C GLY A 151 -28.38 10.73 13.25
N LEU A 152 -27.50 10.85 12.24
CA LEU A 152 -26.71 9.78 11.65
C LEU A 152 -25.25 9.85 12.13
N GLN A 153 -24.50 8.78 11.95
CA GLN A 153 -23.08 8.74 12.30
C GLN A 153 -22.23 8.94 11.03
N PRO A 154 -21.38 9.99 10.97
CA PRO A 154 -20.40 10.14 9.90
C PRO A 154 -19.44 8.95 9.85
N ALA A 155 -19.15 8.47 8.65
CA ALA A 155 -18.35 7.29 8.40
C ALA A 155 -17.26 7.60 7.37
N ASP A 156 -17.12 6.79 6.33
CA ASP A 156 -16.05 6.94 5.35
C ASP A 156 -16.13 8.26 4.60
N LEU A 157 -14.98 8.84 4.27
CA LEU A 157 -14.89 10.11 3.57
C LEU A 157 -13.78 10.11 2.51
N SER A 158 -13.89 11.09 1.61
CA SER A 158 -12.79 11.67 0.86
C SER A 158 -12.95 13.18 0.76
N VAL A 159 -11.85 13.86 0.48
CA VAL A 159 -11.87 15.27 0.09
C VAL A 159 -11.14 15.46 -1.23
N THR A 160 -11.69 16.33 -2.08
CA THR A 160 -11.09 16.69 -3.37
C THR A 160 -11.24 18.19 -3.59
N SER A 161 -10.25 18.80 -4.25
CA SER A 161 -10.25 20.22 -4.60
C SER A 161 -10.14 20.42 -6.10
N PHE A 162 -10.80 21.47 -6.60
CA PHE A 162 -10.74 21.95 -7.97
C PHE A 162 -10.41 23.44 -7.93
N GLY A 163 -9.11 23.76 -7.95
CA GLY A 163 -8.66 25.15 -7.78
C GLY A 163 -8.86 25.64 -6.34
N ASP A 164 -9.65 26.70 -6.17
CA ASP A 164 -9.96 27.33 -4.88
C ASP A 164 -11.24 26.78 -4.21
N GLN A 165 -11.88 25.79 -4.83
CA GLN A 165 -13.05 25.10 -4.30
C GLN A 165 -12.68 23.69 -3.85
N ALA A 166 -13.28 23.24 -2.76
CA ALA A 166 -13.11 21.88 -2.28
C ALA A 166 -14.43 21.29 -1.81
N TYR A 167 -14.49 19.96 -1.82
CA TYR A 167 -15.68 19.18 -1.52
C TYR A 167 -15.32 18.01 -0.63
N LEU A 168 -16.15 17.78 0.38
CA LEU A 168 -16.18 16.57 1.18
C LEU A 168 -17.20 15.62 0.56
N ILE A 169 -16.79 14.38 0.33
CA ILE A 169 -17.68 13.29 -0.05
C ILE A 169 -17.67 12.32 1.12
N TRP A 170 -18.84 12.04 1.68
CA TRP A 170 -18.92 11.37 2.97
C TRP A 170 -20.12 10.46 3.08
N SER A 171 -19.96 9.35 3.80
CA SER A 171 -21.06 8.43 4.10
C SER A 171 -21.60 8.64 5.52
N ALA A 172 -22.90 8.38 5.69
CA ALA A 172 -23.63 8.58 6.94
C ALA A 172 -24.34 7.29 7.35
N LEU A 173 -23.83 6.61 8.37
CA LEU A 173 -24.40 5.38 8.95
C LEU A 173 -25.70 5.68 9.69
N ASN A 174 -26.73 4.89 9.38
CA ASN A 174 -28.05 4.96 9.99
C ASN A 174 -28.33 3.74 10.87
N PHE A 175 -27.76 3.75 12.08
CA PHE A 175 -28.05 2.74 13.11
C PHE A 175 -29.49 2.75 13.62
N ARG A 176 -30.28 3.77 13.26
CA ARG A 176 -31.69 3.93 13.68
C ARG A 176 -32.68 3.48 12.61
N ASP A 177 -32.20 2.99 11.46
CA ASP A 177 -33.09 2.42 10.45
C ASP A 177 -33.90 1.26 11.08
N PRO A 178 -35.23 1.19 10.90
CA PRO A 178 -36.04 0.10 11.45
C PRO A 178 -35.61 -1.30 10.97
N ARG A 179 -34.85 -1.38 9.87
CA ARG A 179 -34.29 -2.62 9.33
C ARG A 179 -32.88 -2.90 9.87
N ALA A 180 -32.24 -1.99 10.59
CA ALA A 180 -30.91 -2.20 11.14
C ALA A 180 -30.87 -3.46 12.02
N GLY A 181 -29.77 -4.21 11.94
CA GLY A 181 -29.65 -5.54 12.54
C GLY A 181 -30.30 -6.67 11.72
N SER A 182 -30.79 -6.40 10.51
CA SER A 182 -31.21 -7.47 9.60
C SER A 182 -30.03 -8.38 9.22
N LEU A 183 -30.33 -9.60 8.78
CA LEU A 183 -29.28 -10.53 8.35
C LEU A 183 -28.45 -9.97 7.19
N TRP A 184 -29.10 -9.26 6.26
CA TRP A 184 -28.45 -8.74 5.07
C TRP A 184 -29.26 -7.60 4.43
N PRO A 185 -28.77 -6.34 4.48
CA PRO A 185 -27.59 -5.88 5.22
C PRO A 185 -27.90 -5.58 6.71
N PRO A 186 -26.93 -5.75 7.61
CA PRO A 186 -27.12 -5.39 9.03
C PRO A 186 -27.09 -3.88 9.27
N LEU A 187 -26.53 -3.09 8.35
CA LEU A 187 -26.33 -1.66 8.46
C LEU A 187 -26.73 -0.97 7.16
N PHE A 188 -27.20 0.27 7.28
CA PHE A 188 -27.62 1.12 6.17
C PHE A 188 -26.86 2.44 6.27
N GLN A 189 -26.47 3.02 5.13
CA GLN A 189 -25.87 4.33 5.05
C GLN A 189 -26.26 5.07 3.78
N THR A 190 -25.97 6.36 3.73
CA THR A 190 -26.21 7.22 2.56
C THR A 190 -24.93 7.97 2.23
N LEU A 191 -24.71 8.29 0.96
CA LEU A 191 -23.53 8.99 0.49
C LEU A 191 -23.87 10.43 0.11
N HIS A 192 -23.01 11.37 0.49
CA HIS A 192 -23.28 12.81 0.38
C HIS A 192 -22.09 13.56 -0.17
N VAL A 193 -22.35 14.67 -0.86
CA VAL A 193 -21.34 15.68 -1.21
C VAL A 193 -21.66 16.97 -0.48
N SER A 194 -20.67 17.55 0.19
CA SER A 194 -20.74 18.85 0.87
C SER A 194 -19.65 19.78 0.35
N PRO A 195 -19.98 21.00 -0.09
CA PRO A 195 -18.99 22.03 -0.34
C PRO A 195 -18.22 22.40 0.95
N LEU A 196 -16.94 22.71 0.81
CA LEU A 196 -16.12 23.20 1.91
C LEU A 196 -16.08 24.74 1.93
N THR A 197 -15.80 25.29 3.11
CA THR A 197 -15.44 26.71 3.29
C THR A 197 -14.13 27.02 2.57
N ALA A 198 -13.85 28.29 2.26
CA ALA A 198 -12.66 28.69 1.48
C ALA A 198 -11.31 28.36 2.15
N ASP A 199 -11.29 28.15 3.47
CA ASP A 199 -10.13 27.67 4.21
C ASP A 199 -9.97 26.14 4.18
N PHE A 200 -10.94 25.42 3.63
CA PHE A 200 -11.05 23.96 3.57
C PHE A 200 -11.17 23.27 4.93
N PHE A 201 -11.49 24.00 6.00
CA PHE A 201 -11.53 23.46 7.38
C PHE A 201 -12.93 23.09 7.86
N ASN A 202 -13.96 23.46 7.11
CA ASN A 202 -15.34 23.21 7.49
C ASN A 202 -16.21 22.97 6.25
N THR A 203 -17.39 22.38 6.43
CA THR A 203 -18.39 22.34 5.35
C THR A 203 -19.23 23.61 5.33
N THR A 204 -19.94 23.84 4.24
CA THR A 204 -21.00 24.88 4.18
C THR A 204 -22.29 24.45 4.90
N GLN A 205 -22.28 23.33 5.63
CA GLN A 205 -23.42 22.73 6.35
C GLN A 205 -24.61 22.40 5.44
N THR A 206 -24.32 22.13 4.18
CA THR A 206 -25.28 21.65 3.18
C THR A 206 -24.70 20.44 2.49
N SER A 207 -25.53 19.45 2.18
CA SER A 207 -25.14 18.32 1.35
C SER A 207 -26.18 17.93 0.32
N THR A 208 -25.70 17.30 -0.76
CA THR A 208 -26.52 16.64 -1.77
C THR A 208 -26.28 15.14 -1.68
N ASN A 209 -27.36 14.36 -1.66
CA ASN A 209 -27.32 12.90 -1.63
C ASN A 209 -26.85 12.35 -2.99
N VAL A 210 -25.93 11.39 -2.98
CA VAL A 210 -25.38 10.71 -4.16
C VAL A 210 -26.09 9.37 -4.31
N THR A 211 -27.11 9.33 -5.18
CA THR A 211 -27.92 8.12 -5.38
C THR A 211 -28.34 7.98 -6.82
N SER A 212 -28.55 6.73 -7.26
CA SER A 212 -29.29 6.50 -8.49
C SER A 212 -30.74 7.01 -8.36
N ALA A 213 -31.44 7.13 -9.49
CA ALA A 213 -32.87 7.48 -9.50
C ALA A 213 -33.76 6.49 -8.72
N GLY A 214 -33.30 5.25 -8.52
CA GLY A 214 -34.05 4.21 -7.81
C GLY A 214 -33.91 4.24 -6.29
N PHE A 215 -32.82 4.83 -5.75
CA PHE A 215 -32.45 4.80 -4.34
C PHE A 215 -32.64 3.42 -3.68
N ASP A 216 -32.04 2.40 -4.28
CA ASP A 216 -32.20 1.00 -3.88
C ASP A 216 -31.24 0.61 -2.72
N LEU A 217 -31.20 -0.68 -2.39
CA LEU A 217 -30.33 -1.23 -1.34
C LEU A 217 -28.84 -1.05 -1.61
N ILE A 218 -28.42 -0.87 -2.86
CA ILE A 218 -27.02 -0.62 -3.24
C ILE A 218 -26.67 0.83 -2.89
N ASP A 219 -27.55 1.79 -3.19
CA ASP A 219 -27.34 3.19 -2.79
C ASP A 219 -27.36 3.35 -1.26
N GLN A 220 -28.17 2.55 -0.56
CA GLN A 220 -28.26 2.56 0.90
C GLN A 220 -27.09 1.84 1.60
N GLN A 221 -26.04 1.50 0.85
CA GLN A 221 -24.85 0.83 1.35
C GLN A 221 -23.57 1.40 0.72
N ALA A 222 -23.60 2.55 0.06
CA ALA A 222 -22.40 3.13 -0.54
C ALA A 222 -21.45 3.71 0.53
N GLU A 223 -20.16 3.39 0.44
CA GLU A 223 -19.06 3.86 1.29
C GLU A 223 -17.76 4.01 0.48
N THR A 224 -16.65 4.31 1.15
CA THR A 224 -15.32 4.52 0.54
C THR A 224 -15.33 5.46 -0.69
N PRO A 225 -15.91 6.67 -0.58
CA PRO A 225 -16.08 7.49 -1.77
C PRO A 225 -14.78 8.13 -2.23
N ASP A 226 -14.64 8.40 -3.52
CA ASP A 226 -13.67 9.36 -4.04
C ASP A 226 -14.16 10.05 -5.31
N LEU A 227 -13.87 11.34 -5.45
CA LEU A 227 -14.41 12.20 -6.50
C LEU A 227 -13.33 12.60 -7.50
N PHE A 228 -13.63 12.46 -8.80
CA PHE A 228 -12.82 13.02 -9.87
C PHE A 228 -13.70 13.64 -10.97
N VAL A 229 -13.10 14.45 -11.84
CA VAL A 229 -13.79 15.10 -12.95
C VAL A 229 -13.13 14.71 -14.26
N ARG A 230 -13.94 14.29 -15.23
CA ARG A 230 -13.49 13.97 -16.59
C ARG A 230 -14.45 14.60 -17.59
N ASN A 231 -13.91 15.40 -18.52
CA ASN A 231 -14.67 16.06 -19.59
C ASN A 231 -15.90 16.84 -19.09
N GLY A 232 -15.78 17.52 -17.94
CA GLY A 232 -16.87 18.29 -17.33
C GLY A 232 -17.95 17.45 -16.62
N ILE A 233 -17.75 16.14 -16.50
CA ILE A 233 -18.62 15.24 -15.74
C ILE A 233 -17.93 14.88 -14.43
N TYR A 234 -18.68 14.93 -13.33
CA TYR A 234 -18.27 14.49 -12.00
C TYR A 234 -18.48 12.99 -11.87
N TYR A 235 -17.49 12.30 -11.33
CA TYR A 235 -17.52 10.87 -11.07
C TYR A 235 -17.19 10.61 -9.60
N ILE A 236 -18.04 9.87 -8.90
CA ILE A 236 -17.77 9.40 -7.55
C ILE A 236 -17.64 7.88 -7.59
N VAL A 237 -16.44 7.36 -7.33
CA VAL A 237 -16.28 5.92 -7.06
C VAL A 237 -16.70 5.63 -5.64
N ALA A 238 -17.25 4.44 -5.39
CA ALA A 238 -17.62 4.00 -4.06
C ALA A 238 -17.63 2.46 -4.02
N SER A 239 -17.61 1.89 -2.81
CA SER A 239 -17.84 0.47 -2.58
C SER A 239 -19.18 0.26 -1.88
N ASN A 240 -19.73 -0.95 -1.95
CA ASN A 240 -20.76 -1.33 -0.98
C ASN A 240 -20.20 -1.71 0.38
N THR A 241 -21.02 -1.46 1.41
CA THR A 241 -20.68 -1.57 2.83
C THR A 241 -20.13 -2.93 3.19
N CYS A 242 -18.86 -2.97 3.59
CA CYS A 242 -18.24 -4.16 4.14
C CYS A 242 -17.12 -3.80 5.13
N GLY A 243 -17.10 -4.47 6.28
CA GLY A 243 -16.01 -4.32 7.24
C GLY A 243 -14.85 -5.27 6.92
N PHE A 244 -13.72 -4.74 6.43
CA PHE A 244 -12.48 -5.50 6.16
C PHE A 244 -12.70 -6.76 5.30
N CYS A 245 -13.53 -6.66 4.27
CA CYS A 245 -13.93 -7.80 3.46
C CYS A 245 -12.93 -8.14 2.35
N ALA A 246 -13.01 -9.38 1.84
CA ALA A 246 -12.20 -9.88 0.73
C ALA A 246 -12.75 -9.47 -0.66
N GLY A 247 -13.49 -8.35 -0.74
CA GLY A 247 -14.12 -7.86 -1.97
C GLY A 247 -15.53 -7.32 -1.76
N SER A 248 -15.83 -6.18 -2.39
CA SER A 248 -17.15 -5.56 -2.41
C SER A 248 -17.54 -5.12 -3.82
N ILE A 249 -18.83 -4.83 -4.03
CA ILE A 249 -19.30 -4.26 -5.29
C ILE A 249 -18.63 -2.90 -5.49
N GLY A 250 -18.02 -2.70 -6.66
CA GLY A 250 -17.46 -1.43 -7.10
C GLY A 250 -18.52 -0.61 -7.82
N LEU A 251 -18.74 0.61 -7.34
CA LEU A 251 -19.75 1.54 -7.84
C LEU A 251 -19.08 2.76 -8.45
N VAL A 252 -19.69 3.30 -9.52
CA VAL A 252 -19.36 4.63 -10.04
C VAL A 252 -20.64 5.41 -10.23
N TYR A 253 -20.75 6.54 -9.54
CA TYR A 253 -21.80 7.53 -9.76
C TYR A 253 -21.28 8.60 -10.71
N ARG A 254 -22.09 9.06 -11.66
CA ARG A 254 -21.73 10.14 -12.59
C ARG A 254 -22.83 11.18 -12.72
N SER A 255 -22.43 12.45 -12.84
CA SER A 255 -23.36 13.55 -13.09
C SER A 255 -22.68 14.76 -13.73
N ALA A 256 -23.44 15.56 -14.48
CA ALA A 256 -23.00 16.87 -14.97
C ALA A 256 -23.00 17.96 -13.89
N SER A 257 -23.56 17.67 -12.70
CA SER A 257 -23.62 18.58 -11.55
C SER A 257 -23.39 17.82 -10.25
N LEU A 258 -22.73 18.43 -9.27
CA LEU A 258 -22.62 17.87 -7.92
C LEU A 258 -23.98 17.75 -7.21
N ASP A 259 -24.99 18.47 -7.69
CA ASP A 259 -26.38 18.37 -7.22
C ASP A 259 -27.16 17.19 -7.84
N GLY A 260 -26.53 16.46 -8.76
CA GLY A 260 -27.18 15.42 -9.54
C GLY A 260 -28.03 15.95 -10.72
N PRO A 261 -28.92 15.12 -11.28
CA PRO A 261 -29.15 13.72 -10.92
C PRO A 261 -27.92 12.86 -11.16
N TRP A 262 -27.74 11.81 -10.34
CA TRP A 262 -26.64 10.86 -10.48
C TRP A 262 -27.12 9.60 -11.21
N GLU A 263 -26.35 9.16 -12.20
CA GLU A 263 -26.45 7.82 -12.77
C GLU A 263 -25.42 6.92 -12.11
N ARG A 264 -25.73 5.62 -11.94
CA ARG A 264 -24.86 4.66 -11.26
C ARG A 264 -24.51 3.49 -12.17
N ASP A 265 -23.22 3.25 -12.33
CA ASP A 265 -22.64 2.04 -12.92
C ASP A 265 -22.17 1.10 -11.79
N ILE A 266 -22.33 -0.20 -12.01
CA ILE A 266 -21.68 -1.24 -11.20
C ILE A 266 -20.53 -1.77 -12.05
N ILE A 267 -19.29 -1.51 -11.64
CA ILE A 267 -18.09 -1.80 -12.43
C ILE A 267 -17.39 -3.10 -12.02
N SER A 268 -17.81 -3.70 -10.90
CA SER A 268 -17.34 -5.02 -10.48
C SER A 268 -18.24 -5.60 -9.39
N ALA A 269 -18.50 -6.90 -9.44
CA ALA A 269 -19.25 -7.60 -8.38
C ALA A 269 -18.46 -7.77 -7.08
N TYR A 270 -17.12 -7.72 -7.13
CA TYR A 270 -16.26 -7.96 -5.95
C TYR A 270 -14.94 -7.15 -5.97
N THR A 271 -14.83 -6.17 -6.88
CA THR A 271 -13.66 -5.28 -7.08
C THR A 271 -12.34 -6.05 -7.07
N CYS A 272 -12.29 -7.15 -7.81
CA CYS A 272 -11.11 -8.01 -7.94
C CYS A 272 -10.49 -8.44 -6.59
N GLY A 273 -11.32 -8.64 -5.56
CA GLY A 273 -10.93 -9.13 -4.24
C GLY A 273 -10.56 -7.99 -3.29
N SER A 274 -11.13 -6.81 -3.51
CA SER A 274 -10.71 -5.57 -2.86
C SER A 274 -11.87 -4.64 -2.54
N GLN A 275 -11.59 -3.59 -1.76
CA GLN A 275 -12.49 -2.48 -1.49
C GLN A 275 -11.82 -1.20 -1.98
N ILE A 276 -12.57 -0.34 -2.67
CA ILE A 276 -12.04 0.89 -3.27
C ILE A 276 -11.47 1.83 -2.19
N GLU A 277 -10.35 2.48 -2.49
CA GLU A 277 -9.71 3.48 -1.63
C GLU A 277 -9.62 4.87 -2.30
N GLY A 278 -9.61 4.90 -3.64
CA GLY A 278 -9.74 6.15 -4.40
C GLY A 278 -9.32 6.01 -5.86
N VAL A 279 -9.09 7.16 -6.51
CA VAL A 279 -8.68 7.28 -7.92
C VAL A 279 -7.44 8.16 -8.06
N LEU A 280 -6.36 7.62 -8.59
CA LEU A 280 -5.15 8.37 -8.93
C LEU A 280 -5.26 8.90 -10.36
N SER A 281 -5.14 10.21 -10.54
CA SER A 281 -5.10 10.84 -11.87
C SER A 281 -3.67 10.92 -12.39
N LEU A 282 -3.38 10.27 -13.52
CA LEU A 282 -2.08 10.27 -14.17
C LEU A 282 -2.18 10.96 -15.52
N THR A 283 -1.49 12.10 -15.68
CA THR A 283 -1.48 12.85 -16.93
C THR A 283 -0.22 12.52 -17.70
N ASP A 284 -0.38 12.13 -18.96
CA ASP A 284 0.72 11.97 -19.91
C ASP A 284 1.25 13.36 -20.32
N PRO A 285 2.51 13.70 -20.02
CA PRO A 285 3.07 15.01 -20.37
C PRO A 285 3.25 15.21 -21.89
N LEU A 286 3.14 14.16 -22.72
CA LEU A 286 3.26 14.24 -24.17
C LEU A 286 1.94 14.57 -24.86
N THR A 287 0.84 13.98 -24.40
CA THR A 287 -0.50 14.12 -25.00
C THR A 287 -1.42 15.03 -24.19
N ASN A 288 -1.09 15.28 -22.92
CA ASN A 288 -1.93 15.94 -21.93
C ASN A 288 -3.25 15.17 -21.65
N GLU A 289 -3.32 13.89 -22.01
CA GLU A 289 -4.43 13.01 -21.65
C GLU A 289 -4.26 12.48 -20.22
N THR A 290 -5.35 12.47 -19.46
CA THR A 290 -5.37 11.94 -18.09
C THR A 290 -6.00 10.56 -18.05
N THR A 291 -5.26 9.59 -17.51
CA THR A 291 -5.76 8.27 -17.13
C THR A 291 -6.17 8.29 -15.65
N PHE A 292 -7.37 7.81 -15.36
CA PHE A 292 -7.89 7.67 -14.00
C PHE A 292 -7.66 6.24 -13.53
N VAL A 293 -6.75 6.04 -12.59
CA VAL A 293 -6.40 4.73 -12.05
C VAL A 293 -7.17 4.49 -10.76
N LEU A 294 -8.11 3.56 -10.79
CA LEU A 294 -8.78 3.09 -9.58
C LEU A 294 -7.76 2.39 -8.68
N HIS A 295 -7.80 2.73 -7.40
CA HIS A 295 -7.01 2.12 -6.35
C HIS A 295 -7.94 1.48 -5.32
N ALA A 296 -7.65 0.24 -4.93
CA ALA A 296 -8.39 -0.53 -3.95
C ALA A 296 -7.44 -1.34 -3.05
N THR A 297 -7.91 -1.76 -1.88
CA THR A 297 -7.16 -2.61 -0.94
C THR A 297 -7.77 -3.99 -0.81
N SER A 298 -6.92 -5.02 -0.86
CA SER A 298 -7.31 -6.40 -0.62
C SER A 298 -7.00 -6.74 0.84
N VAL A 299 -8.04 -6.86 1.66
CA VAL A 299 -7.88 -7.20 3.08
C VAL A 299 -8.11 -8.69 3.28
N PRO A 300 -7.21 -9.42 3.95
CA PRO A 300 -7.43 -10.83 4.28
C PRO A 300 -8.45 -11.04 5.42
N GLY A 301 -8.97 -9.96 6.01
CA GLY A 301 -9.89 -9.94 7.14
C GLY A 301 -9.23 -10.24 8.51
N GLY A 302 -9.97 -10.00 9.59
CA GLY A 302 -9.58 -10.38 10.96
C GLY A 302 -8.35 -9.61 11.51
N PRO A 303 -7.52 -10.23 12.38
CA PRO A 303 -6.36 -9.56 13.00
C PRO A 303 -5.19 -9.30 12.02
N ARG A 304 -5.34 -9.63 10.73
CA ARG A 304 -4.29 -9.57 9.71
C ARG A 304 -4.43 -8.37 8.76
N ILE A 305 -5.05 -7.27 9.20
CA ILE A 305 -5.23 -6.07 8.37
C ILE A 305 -3.88 -5.52 7.87
N SER A 306 -2.80 -5.69 8.63
CA SER A 306 -1.42 -5.36 8.23
C SER A 306 -0.85 -6.20 7.07
N PHE A 307 -1.59 -7.22 6.61
CA PHE A 307 -1.24 -8.01 5.43
C PHE A 307 -2.00 -7.52 4.19
N SER A 308 -2.74 -6.41 4.29
CA SER A 308 -3.50 -5.86 3.16
C SER A 308 -2.58 -5.57 1.99
N GLY A 309 -3.02 -5.95 0.80
CA GLY A 309 -2.36 -5.61 -0.46
C GLY A 309 -3.12 -4.51 -1.19
N HIS A 310 -2.55 -4.02 -2.28
CA HIS A 310 -3.09 -2.94 -3.09
C HIS A 310 -3.38 -3.40 -4.52
N PHE A 311 -4.42 -2.83 -5.11
CA PHE A 311 -4.89 -3.11 -6.45
C PHE A 311 -5.03 -1.81 -7.22
N PHE A 312 -4.45 -1.76 -8.42
CA PHE A 312 -4.49 -0.59 -9.28
C PHE A 312 -4.92 -0.99 -10.68
N GLN A 313 -5.92 -0.31 -11.23
CA GLN A 313 -6.36 -0.55 -12.60
C GLN A 313 -6.89 0.75 -13.22
N PRO A 314 -6.48 1.11 -14.46
CA PRO A 314 -7.07 2.23 -15.17
C PRO A 314 -8.56 1.99 -15.44
N LEU A 315 -9.39 2.96 -15.08
CA LEU A 315 -10.80 3.01 -15.48
C LEU A 315 -10.90 3.23 -16.98
N ARG A 316 -11.77 2.45 -17.63
CA ARG A 316 -12.10 2.60 -19.06
C ARG A 316 -13.50 3.14 -19.20
N PHE A 317 -13.68 4.10 -20.11
CA PHE A 317 -14.93 4.82 -20.29
C PHE A 317 -15.48 4.55 -21.68
N ASN A 318 -16.79 4.32 -21.76
CA ASN A 318 -17.54 4.30 -23.01
C ASN A 318 -17.77 5.72 -23.53
N ASP A 319 -18.22 5.86 -24.78
CA ASP A 319 -18.46 7.16 -25.42
C ASP A 319 -19.51 8.01 -24.70
N ASP A 320 -20.49 7.38 -24.06
CA ASP A 320 -21.51 8.04 -23.24
C ASP A 320 -20.98 8.44 -21.84
N GLY A 321 -19.72 8.12 -21.54
CA GLY A 321 -19.05 8.37 -20.27
C GLY A 321 -19.27 7.29 -19.22
N SER A 322 -19.91 6.15 -19.53
CA SER A 322 -20.17 5.08 -18.54
C SER A 322 -18.90 4.29 -18.35
N VAL A 323 -18.71 3.72 -17.17
CA VAL A 323 -17.46 3.02 -16.84
C VAL A 323 -17.60 1.53 -17.18
N GLN A 324 -16.61 0.99 -17.88
CA GLN A 324 -16.54 -0.43 -18.21
C GLN A 324 -16.20 -1.28 -16.97
N ASP A 325 -16.55 -2.56 -17.03
CA ASP A 325 -16.18 -3.52 -15.99
C ASP A 325 -14.67 -3.54 -15.77
N LEU A 326 -14.28 -3.68 -14.49
CA LEU A 326 -12.91 -3.97 -14.10
C LEU A 326 -12.47 -5.33 -14.67
N ASP A 327 -11.31 -5.38 -15.32
CA ASP A 327 -10.71 -6.64 -15.74
C ASP A 327 -10.05 -7.29 -14.51
N CYS A 328 -10.68 -8.33 -13.97
CA CYS A 328 -10.15 -9.12 -12.84
C CYS A 328 -9.43 -10.40 -13.30
N THR A 329 -9.05 -10.49 -14.58
CA THR A 329 -8.32 -11.66 -15.09
C THR A 329 -6.98 -11.80 -14.37
N PRO A 330 -6.63 -13.01 -13.86
CA PRO A 330 -5.32 -13.26 -13.28
C PRO A 330 -4.20 -12.90 -14.26
N GLY A 331 -3.21 -12.16 -13.77
CA GLY A 331 -2.05 -11.72 -14.54
C GLY A 331 -2.30 -10.61 -15.55
N ALA A 332 -3.50 -9.99 -15.57
CA ALA A 332 -3.75 -8.82 -16.41
C ALA A 332 -2.80 -7.67 -16.03
N GLN A 333 -2.32 -6.95 -17.05
CA GLN A 333 -1.36 -5.87 -16.91
C GLN A 333 -1.83 -4.62 -17.63
N PHE A 334 -1.56 -3.47 -17.02
CA PHE A 334 -1.95 -2.16 -17.53
C PHE A 334 -0.77 -1.20 -17.44
N THR A 335 -0.21 -0.84 -18.59
CA THR A 335 0.80 0.21 -18.66
C THR A 335 0.12 1.57 -18.83
N VAL A 336 0.41 2.49 -17.92
CA VAL A 336 -0.17 3.83 -17.89
C VAL A 336 0.96 4.86 -18.02
N PRO A 337 0.88 5.79 -19.01
CA PRO A 337 1.81 6.90 -19.10
C PRO A 337 1.62 7.87 -17.94
N LEU A 338 2.72 8.46 -17.47
CA LEU A 338 2.72 9.45 -16.40
C LEU A 338 3.80 10.51 -16.61
N ALA A 339 3.64 11.63 -15.90
CA ALA A 339 4.68 12.61 -15.68
C ALA A 339 5.56 12.16 -14.49
N LEU A 340 6.83 11.82 -14.75
CA LEU A 340 7.78 11.52 -13.69
C LEU A 340 7.98 12.73 -12.79
N GLY A 341 8.10 12.47 -11.50
CA GLY A 341 8.45 13.45 -10.51
C GLY A 341 9.87 13.98 -10.67
N ALA A 342 10.19 15.04 -9.91
CA ALA A 342 11.50 15.67 -9.96
C ALA A 342 12.58 14.83 -9.26
N GLY A 343 13.67 14.57 -9.98
CA GLY A 343 14.86 13.87 -9.47
C GLY A 343 14.97 12.42 -9.96
N GLU A 344 16.02 11.74 -9.50
CA GLU A 344 16.20 10.31 -9.76
C GLU A 344 15.32 9.47 -8.82
N PRO A 345 14.94 8.24 -9.21
CA PRO A 345 14.27 7.31 -8.32
C PRO A 345 15.04 7.08 -7.03
N ASP A 346 14.33 7.06 -5.91
CA ASP A 346 14.90 6.74 -4.60
C ASP A 346 15.50 5.32 -4.61
N SER A 347 16.54 5.11 -3.81
CA SER A 347 17.23 3.82 -3.68
C SER A 347 17.46 3.46 -2.23
N GLY A 348 17.39 2.17 -1.92
CA GLY A 348 17.60 1.61 -0.59
C GLY A 348 18.13 0.18 -0.66
N ALA A 349 18.00 -0.55 0.44
CA ALA A 349 18.57 -1.89 0.58
C ALA A 349 18.02 -2.91 -0.44
N LEU A 350 16.73 -2.86 -0.78
CA LEU A 350 16.11 -3.75 -1.76
C LEU A 350 16.55 -3.40 -3.19
N THR A 351 16.52 -2.12 -3.55
CA THR A 351 16.82 -1.69 -4.93
C THR A 351 18.31 -1.78 -5.28
N SER A 352 19.18 -1.83 -4.26
CA SER A 352 20.63 -2.03 -4.42
C SER A 352 21.08 -3.48 -4.18
N ALA A 353 20.14 -4.39 -3.94
CA ALA A 353 20.44 -5.80 -3.71
C ALA A 353 21.14 -6.43 -4.92
N THR A 354 22.04 -7.37 -4.62
CA THR A 354 22.79 -8.13 -5.64
C THR A 354 22.01 -9.36 -6.09
N ASP A 355 21.55 -10.17 -5.13
CA ASP A 355 20.75 -11.37 -5.38
C ASP A 355 19.40 -11.19 -4.70
N MET A 356 18.29 -11.51 -5.36
CA MET A 356 16.97 -11.32 -4.76
C MET A 356 15.91 -12.23 -5.37
N SER A 357 14.83 -12.47 -4.64
CA SER A 357 13.59 -12.96 -5.23
C SER A 357 12.98 -11.90 -6.18
N PRO A 358 12.08 -12.27 -7.09
CA PRO A 358 11.41 -11.32 -7.99
C PRO A 358 10.91 -10.07 -7.27
N ARG A 359 11.30 -8.87 -7.72
CA ARG A 359 10.84 -7.63 -7.08
C ARG A 359 9.31 -7.51 -7.10
N PHE A 360 8.71 -7.90 -8.23
CA PHE A 360 7.28 -7.91 -8.47
C PHE A 360 6.82 -9.34 -8.74
N ALA A 361 5.94 -9.85 -7.89
CA ALA A 361 5.30 -11.15 -8.04
C ALA A 361 4.00 -11.20 -7.23
N ASP A 362 3.18 -12.19 -7.54
CA ASP A 362 2.06 -12.65 -6.72
C ASP A 362 2.59 -13.26 -5.42
N TYR A 363 2.89 -12.38 -4.46
CA TYR A 363 3.33 -12.77 -3.14
C TYR A 363 2.12 -13.16 -2.29
N SER A 364 2.20 -14.30 -1.61
CA SER A 364 1.20 -14.80 -0.69
C SER A 364 1.77 -14.87 0.74
N PRO A 365 1.03 -14.42 1.77
CA PRO A 365 1.43 -14.59 3.16
C PRO A 365 1.26 -16.05 3.58
N VAL A 366 2.32 -16.63 4.16
CA VAL A 366 2.30 -17.99 4.71
C VAL A 366 2.71 -17.93 6.18
N CYS A 367 1.92 -18.55 7.06
CA CYS A 367 2.13 -18.55 8.51
C CYS A 367 2.09 -19.98 9.03
N ASP A 368 3.22 -20.68 8.94
CA ASP A 368 3.27 -22.13 9.15
C ASP A 368 4.51 -22.57 9.95
N THR A 369 5.24 -21.65 10.58
CA THR A 369 6.43 -22.00 11.39
C THR A 369 6.09 -22.79 12.66
N ASP A 370 4.82 -22.91 13.01
CA ASP A 370 4.31 -23.81 14.05
C ASP A 370 4.21 -25.26 13.55
N THR A 371 3.92 -25.42 12.26
CA THR A 371 3.79 -26.69 11.54
C THR A 371 5.14 -27.18 11.02
N PHE A 372 6.04 -26.25 10.65
CA PHE A 372 7.36 -26.53 10.13
C PHE A 372 8.44 -26.00 11.07
N GLN A 373 9.27 -26.91 11.59
CA GLN A 373 10.44 -26.58 12.42
C GLN A 373 11.43 -25.71 11.66
N SER A 374 11.52 -25.85 10.34
CA SER A 374 12.36 -25.02 9.50
C SER A 374 11.80 -24.90 8.10
N VAL A 375 11.80 -23.68 7.57
CA VAL A 375 11.59 -23.40 6.14
C VAL A 375 12.85 -22.79 5.57
N TYR A 376 13.23 -23.21 4.37
CA TYR A 376 14.51 -22.87 3.75
C TYR A 376 14.27 -22.18 2.41
N GLN A 377 15.17 -21.28 2.06
CA GLN A 377 15.30 -20.74 0.72
C GLN A 377 16.77 -20.84 0.30
N THR A 378 17.00 -21.22 -0.95
CA THR A 378 18.34 -21.31 -1.54
C THR A 378 18.45 -20.40 -2.76
N TRP A 379 19.67 -20.02 -3.13
CA TRP A 379 19.98 -19.31 -4.38
C TRP A 379 21.45 -19.53 -4.76
N ILE A 380 21.79 -19.12 -5.99
CA ILE A 380 23.17 -19.11 -6.48
C ILE A 380 23.67 -17.68 -6.41
N SER A 381 24.85 -17.44 -5.80
CA SER A 381 25.42 -16.09 -5.76
C SER A 381 25.80 -15.62 -7.16
N SER A 382 25.27 -14.46 -7.58
CA SER A 382 25.49 -13.94 -8.93
C SER A 382 26.88 -13.33 -9.14
N LYS A 383 27.59 -12.97 -8.07
CA LYS A 383 28.95 -12.39 -8.13
C LYS A 383 29.80 -12.75 -6.92
N ALA A 384 31.13 -12.72 -7.10
CA ALA A 384 32.07 -12.83 -6.00
C ALA A 384 32.17 -11.51 -5.22
N GLY A 385 32.51 -11.59 -3.93
CA GLY A 385 32.70 -10.43 -3.06
C GLY A 385 32.48 -10.77 -1.59
N THR A 386 32.15 -9.77 -0.77
CA THR A 386 31.73 -10.00 0.61
C THR A 386 30.20 -10.02 0.66
N LEU A 387 29.61 -11.16 1.00
CA LEU A 387 28.20 -11.20 1.41
C LEU A 387 28.11 -10.39 2.70
N ASN A 388 27.49 -9.21 2.61
CA ASN A 388 27.35 -8.29 3.72
C ASN A 388 26.11 -8.66 4.55
N SER A 389 24.98 -8.83 3.86
CA SER A 389 23.68 -9.07 4.49
C SER A 389 22.73 -9.89 3.63
N VAL A 390 21.82 -10.60 4.29
CA VAL A 390 20.64 -11.25 3.69
C VAL A 390 19.42 -10.78 4.47
N SER A 391 18.39 -10.31 3.77
CA SER A 391 17.15 -9.81 4.35
C SER A 391 15.97 -10.68 3.95
N VAL A 392 15.09 -10.97 4.90
CA VAL A 392 13.90 -11.81 4.72
C VAL A 392 12.66 -11.07 5.23
N ASN A 393 11.58 -11.09 4.46
CA ASN A 393 10.32 -10.46 4.87
C ASN A 393 9.58 -11.34 5.90
N LEU A 394 9.50 -10.86 7.14
CA LEU A 394 8.86 -11.57 8.26
C LEU A 394 7.75 -10.72 8.86
N ALA A 395 6.69 -11.38 9.34
CA ALA A 395 5.64 -10.78 10.16
C ALA A 395 5.33 -11.64 11.40
N ALA A 396 4.96 -11.02 12.50
CA ALA A 396 4.56 -11.70 13.73
C ALA A 396 3.06 -12.08 13.72
N GLY A 397 2.73 -13.24 14.29
CA GLY A 397 1.33 -13.62 14.56
C GLY A 397 0.88 -13.17 15.96
N GLY A 398 1.57 -13.66 16.99
CA GLY A 398 1.22 -13.41 18.41
C GLY A 398 2.12 -14.11 19.43
N GLN A 399 3.26 -14.62 18.96
CA GLN A 399 4.19 -15.41 19.74
C GLN A 399 5.06 -14.62 20.72
N THR A 400 5.58 -15.34 21.71
CA THR A 400 6.41 -14.81 22.80
C THR A 400 7.89 -15.13 22.68
N THR A 401 8.26 -16.11 21.84
CA THR A 401 9.66 -16.47 21.56
C THR A 401 10.09 -15.88 20.22
N GLY A 402 11.37 -15.52 20.11
CA GLY A 402 11.95 -15.01 18.88
C GLY A 402 12.10 -16.07 17.78
N ILE A 403 12.04 -15.64 16.51
CA ILE A 403 12.36 -16.48 15.34
C ILE A 403 13.83 -16.33 14.98
N MET A 404 14.51 -17.45 14.75
CA MET A 404 15.88 -17.46 14.26
C MET A 404 15.88 -17.51 12.73
N VAL A 405 16.75 -16.70 12.13
CA VAL A 405 17.14 -16.85 10.73
C VAL A 405 18.64 -17.11 10.68
N LYS A 406 19.05 -18.17 9.99
CA LYS A 406 20.46 -18.44 9.70
C LYS A 406 20.72 -18.41 8.21
N VAL A 407 21.83 -17.82 7.83
CA VAL A 407 22.37 -17.82 6.47
C VAL A 407 23.47 -18.85 6.39
N PHE A 408 23.51 -19.62 5.30
CA PHE A 408 24.45 -20.72 5.12
C PHE A 408 24.96 -20.84 3.68
N ARG A 409 26.12 -21.47 3.53
CA ARG A 409 26.65 -22.00 2.26
C ARG A 409 26.52 -23.52 2.27
N PHE A 410 26.16 -24.10 1.13
CA PHE A 410 26.02 -25.56 0.97
C PHE A 410 26.69 -26.09 -0.30
N SER A 411 26.78 -27.43 -0.41
CA SER A 411 27.61 -28.12 -1.41
C SER A 411 26.82 -28.52 -2.65
N SER A 412 25.57 -28.98 -2.48
CA SER A 412 24.64 -29.28 -3.56
C SER A 412 23.21 -29.37 -3.03
N VAL A 413 22.21 -29.25 -3.92
CA VAL A 413 20.80 -29.43 -3.55
C VAL A 413 20.53 -30.83 -2.98
N ALA A 414 21.20 -31.86 -3.52
CA ALA A 414 21.07 -33.23 -3.01
C ALA A 414 21.61 -33.37 -1.58
N ASP A 415 22.70 -32.66 -1.26
CA ASP A 415 23.30 -32.70 0.08
C ASP A 415 22.39 -32.07 1.15
N LEU A 416 21.61 -31.04 0.82
CA LEU A 416 20.64 -30.45 1.77
C LEU A 416 19.57 -31.43 2.23
N GLN A 417 19.28 -32.46 1.43
CA GLN A 417 18.31 -33.49 1.77
C GLN A 417 18.99 -34.76 2.32
N ALA A 418 20.33 -34.81 2.32
CA ALA A 418 21.08 -35.97 2.75
C ALA A 418 21.15 -36.07 4.29
N PRO A 419 21.09 -37.30 4.84
CA PRO A 419 21.26 -37.51 6.28
C PRO A 419 22.65 -37.06 6.74
N SER A 420 22.72 -36.50 7.95
CA SER A 420 23.96 -36.05 8.59
C SER A 420 24.74 -34.95 7.84
N TYR A 421 24.15 -34.35 6.81
CA TYR A 421 24.76 -33.21 6.13
C TYR A 421 24.82 -31.99 7.07
N LYS A 422 25.91 -31.24 6.97
CA LYS A 422 26.13 -30.00 7.72
C LYS A 422 26.60 -28.93 6.76
N PHE A 423 25.78 -27.88 6.60
CA PHE A 423 26.14 -26.67 5.86
C PHE A 423 27.12 -25.80 6.67
N GLU A 424 27.78 -24.87 5.98
CA GLU A 424 28.62 -23.83 6.58
C GLU A 424 27.72 -22.65 6.99
N GLU A 425 27.66 -22.32 8.29
CA GLU A 425 26.93 -21.14 8.76
C GLU A 425 27.74 -19.87 8.44
N LEU A 426 27.09 -18.92 7.76
CA LEU A 426 27.69 -17.63 7.38
C LEU A 426 27.24 -16.49 8.29
N GLY A 427 26.11 -16.63 8.96
CA GLY A 427 25.58 -15.65 9.91
C GLY A 427 24.21 -16.06 10.45
N SER A 428 23.81 -15.48 11.57
CA SER A 428 22.52 -15.76 12.18
C SER A 428 22.02 -14.58 13.00
N ALA A 429 20.69 -14.47 13.10
CA ALA A 429 20.01 -13.50 13.95
C ALA A 429 18.72 -14.12 14.53
N THR A 430 18.31 -13.63 15.70
CA THR A 430 17.02 -13.99 16.30
C THR A 430 16.21 -12.72 16.51
N PHE A 431 14.96 -12.72 16.05
CA PHE A 431 14.08 -11.56 16.06
C PHE A 431 12.83 -11.84 16.90
N ASN A 432 12.57 -11.00 17.89
CA ASN A 432 11.36 -11.09 18.70
C ASN A 432 10.15 -10.49 17.98
N SER A 433 8.94 -10.84 18.46
CA SER A 433 7.69 -10.34 17.87
C SER A 433 7.58 -8.81 17.87
N SER A 434 8.17 -8.13 18.86
CA SER A 434 8.21 -6.66 18.92
C SER A 434 9.09 -6.02 17.85
N GLU A 435 10.14 -6.71 17.39
CA GLU A 435 11.05 -6.20 16.35
C GLU A 435 10.42 -6.36 14.96
N ILE A 436 9.78 -7.51 14.74
CA ILE A 436 9.15 -7.85 13.46
C ILE A 436 7.85 -7.05 13.26
N GLY A 437 7.02 -6.94 14.29
CA GLY A 437 5.68 -6.34 14.18
C GLY A 437 4.71 -7.20 13.35
N THR A 438 3.50 -6.73 13.11
CA THR A 438 2.46 -7.51 12.42
C THR A 438 2.41 -7.30 10.91
N SER A 439 3.28 -6.49 10.31
CA SER A 439 3.47 -6.42 8.84
C SER A 439 4.78 -7.09 8.42
N PHE A 440 4.92 -7.36 7.13
CA PHE A 440 6.11 -7.96 6.56
C PHE A 440 7.27 -6.95 6.46
N LYS A 441 8.14 -6.93 7.47
CA LYS A 441 9.36 -6.11 7.49
C LYS A 441 10.56 -6.89 6.96
N ALA A 442 11.50 -6.20 6.31
CA ALA A 442 12.74 -6.79 5.84
C ALA A 442 13.72 -6.95 7.01
N MET A 443 13.76 -8.15 7.59
CA MET A 443 14.66 -8.47 8.71
C MET A 443 16.03 -8.87 8.17
N SER A 444 17.06 -8.07 8.48
CA SER A 444 18.41 -8.22 7.92
C SER A 444 19.34 -9.01 8.84
N ILE A 445 20.04 -9.97 8.25
CA ILE A 445 21.04 -10.83 8.91
C ILE A 445 22.41 -10.47 8.36
N SER A 446 23.30 -10.04 9.25
CA SER A 446 24.70 -9.75 8.90
C SER A 446 25.50 -11.04 8.78
N THR A 447 26.36 -11.13 7.76
CA THR A 447 27.22 -12.30 7.53
C THR A 447 28.69 -11.92 7.43
N ASN A 448 29.02 -10.88 6.63
CA ASN A 448 30.39 -10.38 6.40
C ASN A 448 31.38 -11.47 5.98
N THR A 449 30.94 -12.37 5.10
CA THR A 449 31.72 -13.53 4.67
C THR A 449 32.01 -13.46 3.17
N THR A 450 33.23 -13.83 2.76
CA THR A 450 33.61 -13.90 1.35
C THR A 450 32.82 -14.99 0.63
N VAL A 451 32.22 -14.67 -0.51
CA VAL A 451 31.51 -15.58 -1.41
C VAL A 451 32.10 -15.52 -2.82
N ALA A 452 32.04 -16.64 -3.54
CA ALA A 452 32.36 -16.70 -4.96
C ALA A 452 31.09 -16.66 -5.81
N GLN A 453 31.22 -16.17 -7.05
CA GLN A 453 30.17 -16.35 -8.05
C GLN A 453 29.91 -17.86 -8.25
N GLY A 454 28.64 -18.27 -8.19
CA GLY A 454 28.27 -19.67 -8.28
C GLY A 454 28.19 -20.40 -6.94
N ASP A 455 28.56 -19.75 -5.82
CA ASP A 455 28.34 -20.33 -4.49
C ASP A 455 26.86 -20.62 -4.29
N LEU A 456 26.56 -21.80 -3.74
CA LEU A 456 25.23 -22.20 -3.33
C LEU A 456 24.97 -21.67 -1.92
N LEU A 457 24.06 -20.71 -1.82
CA LEU A 457 23.74 -20.00 -0.59
C LEU A 457 22.28 -20.25 -0.20
N GLY A 458 21.98 -20.18 1.09
CA GLY A 458 20.63 -20.30 1.57
C GLY A 458 20.41 -19.62 2.91
N PHE A 459 19.16 -19.54 3.31
CA PHE A 459 18.79 -19.27 4.69
C PHE A 459 17.71 -20.24 5.15
N TYR A 460 17.60 -20.41 6.47
CA TYR A 460 16.46 -21.07 7.08
C TYR A 460 15.87 -20.24 8.20
N ILE A 461 14.54 -20.28 8.31
CA ILE A 461 13.73 -19.65 9.34
C ILE A 461 13.27 -20.75 10.29
N ALA A 462 13.54 -20.64 11.59
CA ALA A 462 13.18 -21.65 12.57
C ALA A 462 12.91 -21.07 13.96
N ASP A 463 12.07 -21.76 14.74
CA ASP A 463 12.01 -21.55 16.18
C ASP A 463 13.32 -22.07 16.83
N PRO A 464 14.05 -21.24 17.61
CA PRO A 464 15.27 -21.66 18.30
C PRO A 464 15.11 -22.94 19.13
N ALA A 465 13.95 -23.12 19.77
CA ALA A 465 13.65 -24.29 20.61
C ALA A 465 13.29 -25.52 19.79
N ALA A 466 12.67 -25.32 18.62
CA ALA A 466 12.46 -26.40 17.66
C ALA A 466 13.81 -26.83 17.06
N ALA A 467 14.71 -25.90 16.74
CA ALA A 467 16.04 -26.20 16.19
C ALA A 467 16.95 -27.00 17.14
N SER A 468 16.71 -27.00 18.46
CA SER A 468 17.54 -27.70 19.45
C SER A 468 17.09 -29.13 19.79
N ALA A 469 16.02 -29.66 19.17
CA ALA A 469 15.42 -30.98 19.47
C ALA A 469 14.95 -31.19 20.94
N GLU A 470 15.15 -30.19 21.81
CA GLU A 470 14.74 -30.14 23.21
C GLU A 470 14.01 -28.81 23.44
N GLY A 471 12.68 -28.76 23.27
CA GLY A 471 11.98 -27.51 23.53
C GLY A 471 10.49 -27.48 23.19
N SER A 472 9.72 -26.83 24.06
CA SER A 472 8.32 -26.43 23.88
C SER A 472 8.13 -25.72 22.54
N LEU A 473 7.29 -26.29 21.66
CA LEU A 473 6.93 -25.66 20.39
C LEU A 473 6.20 -24.34 20.66
N ASN A 474 6.66 -23.25 20.05
CA ASN A 474 5.84 -22.07 19.91
C ASN A 474 4.65 -22.40 18.99
N LEU A 475 3.44 -22.43 19.57
CA LEU A 475 2.21 -22.80 18.85
C LEU A 475 1.61 -21.65 18.04
N ILE A 476 2.29 -20.50 17.97
CA ILE A 476 1.86 -19.35 17.18
C ILE A 476 2.91 -19.10 16.09
N PRO A 477 2.54 -19.24 14.80
CA PRO A 477 3.50 -19.12 13.72
C PRO A 477 3.89 -17.65 13.47
N TYR A 478 5.16 -17.47 13.14
CA TYR A 478 5.59 -16.34 12.33
C TYR A 478 5.12 -16.51 10.90
N CYS A 479 5.07 -15.42 10.16
CA CYS A 479 4.70 -15.42 8.76
C CYS A 479 5.85 -14.94 7.87
N HIS A 480 5.94 -15.49 6.68
CA HIS A 480 6.82 -15.06 5.59
C HIS A 480 6.01 -14.88 4.30
N LEU A 481 6.66 -14.34 3.28
CA LEU A 481 6.06 -14.18 1.95
C LEU A 481 6.59 -15.24 1.00
N GLU A 482 5.68 -15.94 0.32
CA GLU A 482 6.00 -16.89 -0.75
C GLU A 482 5.55 -16.40 -2.11
N TYR A 483 6.19 -16.88 -3.17
CA TYR A 483 5.77 -16.66 -4.55
C TYR A 483 5.86 -17.97 -5.35
N ASN A 484 5.15 -18.04 -6.47
CA ASN A 484 5.19 -19.19 -7.37
C ASN A 484 6.37 -19.09 -8.36
N ILE A 485 7.25 -20.09 -8.37
CA ILE A 485 8.36 -20.18 -9.32
C ILE A 485 7.80 -20.54 -10.70
N GLY A 486 8.17 -19.75 -11.73
CA GLY A 486 7.76 -20.00 -13.12
C GLY A 486 6.33 -19.59 -13.46
N ALA A 487 5.57 -19.00 -12.53
CA ALA A 487 4.32 -18.30 -12.85
C ALA A 487 4.65 -16.97 -13.55
N ASN A 488 4.06 -16.73 -14.72
CA ASN A 488 4.32 -15.59 -15.61
C ASN A 488 4.10 -14.23 -14.93
N ASN A 489 5.13 -13.65 -14.31
CA ASN A 489 5.08 -12.33 -13.63
C ASN A 489 6.04 -11.28 -14.19
N GLY A 490 6.43 -11.38 -15.46
CA GLY A 490 7.21 -10.33 -16.15
C GLY A 490 8.65 -10.10 -15.64
N SER A 491 9.09 -10.81 -14.61
CA SER A 491 10.49 -10.87 -14.17
C SER A 491 10.96 -12.32 -14.14
N GLU A 492 12.13 -12.59 -14.74
CA GLU A 492 12.74 -13.92 -14.71
C GLU A 492 13.05 -14.28 -13.25
N THR A 493 12.53 -15.41 -12.76
CA THR A 493 12.97 -15.95 -11.48
C THR A 493 14.45 -16.31 -11.60
N PRO A 494 15.35 -15.75 -10.78
CA PRO A 494 16.77 -16.04 -10.91
C PRO A 494 17.05 -17.54 -10.74
N ALA A 495 17.99 -18.06 -11.53
CA ALA A 495 18.31 -19.48 -11.55
C ALA A 495 18.73 -20.00 -10.16
N GLY A 496 18.28 -21.21 -9.83
CA GLY A 496 18.69 -21.91 -8.61
C GLY A 496 17.95 -21.51 -7.33
N GLN A 497 16.87 -20.73 -7.42
CA GLN A 497 16.01 -20.47 -6.26
C GLN A 497 15.09 -21.66 -5.98
N LEU A 498 15.27 -22.31 -4.83
CA LEU A 498 14.43 -23.42 -4.37
C LEU A 498 14.09 -23.24 -2.89
N ALA A 499 12.84 -23.49 -2.53
CA ALA A 499 12.40 -23.55 -1.14
C ALA A 499 12.28 -24.99 -0.64
N PHE A 500 12.57 -25.20 0.63
CA PHE A 500 12.41 -26.48 1.33
C PHE A 500 11.70 -26.30 2.66
N GLU A 501 11.24 -27.40 3.24
CA GLU A 501 10.60 -27.43 4.54
C GLU A 501 11.00 -28.68 5.31
N GLN A 502 10.99 -28.56 6.63
CA GLN A 502 11.09 -29.66 7.56
C GLN A 502 9.96 -29.51 8.58
N ALA A 503 9.04 -30.48 8.60
CA ALA A 503 7.91 -30.46 9.51
C ALA A 503 8.34 -30.57 10.99
N ALA A 504 7.54 -29.99 11.88
CA ALA A 504 7.84 -29.92 13.31
C ALA A 504 8.08 -31.32 13.91
N GLY A 505 9.23 -31.48 14.58
CA GLY A 505 9.63 -32.75 15.21
C GLY A 505 10.01 -33.88 14.23
N GLN A 506 10.00 -33.63 12.91
CA GLN A 506 10.36 -34.62 11.90
C GLN A 506 11.88 -34.63 11.68
N ASN A 507 12.60 -35.33 12.56
CA ASN A 507 14.07 -35.45 12.50
C ASN A 507 14.57 -36.81 11.96
N SER A 508 13.65 -37.73 11.66
CA SER A 508 13.95 -39.10 11.23
C SER A 508 13.54 -39.33 9.78
N PHE A 509 14.11 -40.36 9.15
CA PHE A 509 13.70 -40.81 7.81
C PHE A 509 12.20 -41.11 7.72
N ARG A 510 11.66 -40.92 6.52
CA ARG A 510 10.28 -41.19 6.12
C ARG A 510 10.24 -42.25 5.00
N GLY A 511 9.04 -42.57 4.52
CA GLY A 511 8.82 -43.52 3.42
C GLY A 511 8.78 -44.98 3.88
N LEU A 512 8.22 -45.86 3.03
CA LEU A 512 8.07 -47.29 3.34
C LEU A 512 9.41 -48.04 3.42
N ASP A 513 10.43 -47.53 2.73
CA ASP A 513 11.78 -48.09 2.73
C ASP A 513 12.70 -47.42 3.77
N GLY A 514 12.21 -46.39 4.47
CA GLY A 514 12.99 -45.65 5.46
C GLY A 514 14.15 -44.83 4.87
N THR A 515 14.06 -44.40 3.61
CA THR A 515 15.13 -43.62 2.95
C THR A 515 14.74 -42.19 2.61
N THR A 516 13.47 -41.82 2.76
CA THR A 516 12.98 -40.49 2.37
C THR A 516 13.43 -39.44 3.39
N SER A 517 14.01 -38.34 2.93
CA SER A 517 14.44 -37.23 3.79
C SER A 517 13.25 -36.62 4.56
N SER A 518 13.49 -36.06 5.74
CA SER A 518 12.50 -35.20 6.40
C SER A 518 12.49 -33.78 5.84
N VAL A 519 13.56 -33.37 5.14
CA VAL A 519 13.66 -32.10 4.42
C VAL A 519 13.10 -32.29 3.02
N GLN A 520 11.96 -31.67 2.75
CA GLN A 520 11.20 -31.81 1.51
C GLN A 520 11.22 -30.50 0.74
N GLN A 521 11.23 -30.57 -0.59
CA GLN A 521 11.14 -29.38 -1.41
C GLN A 521 9.70 -28.83 -1.37
N ARG A 522 9.56 -27.52 -1.14
CA ARG A 522 8.32 -26.80 -1.39
C ARG A 522 8.17 -26.59 -2.90
N THR A 523 7.59 -27.59 -3.55
CA THR A 523 7.56 -27.66 -5.02
C THR A 523 6.86 -26.44 -5.61
N GLY A 524 7.57 -25.74 -6.51
CA GLY A 524 7.04 -24.55 -7.21
C GLY A 524 6.98 -23.28 -6.36
N LYS A 525 7.56 -23.27 -5.16
CA LYS A 525 7.54 -22.11 -4.25
C LYS A 525 8.94 -21.52 -4.03
N GLY A 526 8.98 -20.21 -3.86
CA GLY A 526 10.13 -19.48 -3.33
C GLY A 526 9.69 -18.54 -2.21
N ILE A 527 10.59 -18.22 -1.28
CA ILE A 527 10.40 -17.29 -0.17
C ILE A 527 11.02 -15.94 -0.57
N LYS A 528 10.34 -14.83 -0.25
CA LYS A 528 10.84 -13.48 -0.54
C LYS A 528 12.13 -13.17 0.23
N PHE A 529 13.16 -12.73 -0.47
CA PHE A 529 14.41 -12.29 0.14
C PHE A 529 15.20 -11.36 -0.78
N PHE A 530 16.21 -10.71 -0.21
CA PHE A 530 17.26 -10.04 -0.97
C PHE A 530 18.59 -10.08 -0.22
N ALA A 531 19.70 -10.05 -0.94
CA ALA A 531 21.04 -10.18 -0.41
C ALA A 531 21.99 -9.18 -1.07
N THR A 532 22.93 -8.67 -0.28
CA THR A 532 23.90 -7.67 -0.72
C THR A 532 25.29 -8.27 -0.68
N VAL A 533 25.92 -8.34 -1.85
CA VAL A 533 27.34 -8.66 -1.99
C VAL A 533 28.06 -7.38 -2.40
N ILE A 534 29.07 -6.97 -1.65
CA ILE A 534 29.88 -5.77 -1.92
C ILE A 534 31.26 -6.11 -2.45
#